data_AF-A0A0J7KI50-F1
#
_entry.id   AF-A0A0J7KI50-F1
#
_cell.length_a   1.000
_cell.length_b   1.000
_cell.length_c   1.000
_cell.angle_alpha   90.00
_cell.angle_beta   90.00
_cell.angle_gamma   90.00
#
_symmetry.space_group_name_H-M   'P 1'
#
loop_
_entity.id
_entity.type
_entity.pdbx_description
1 polymer ?
#
loop_
_entity_poly.entity_id
_entity_poly.type
_entity_poly.pdbx_seq_one_letter_code
_entity_poly.pdbx_strand_id
1 'polypeptide(L)'
;MLRDAIIAAYEENCSLKRRSESDVKWWNADLQKLRRRARCILNRAKIKSLEASEEAKAAQKEYRKATKKARRQSWRKFLGELNSIPEVARLKRILAKEGPSGTGAFLKPDGSFTSWEEEMTTLLTNIFRVVR
;
A
#
# COMPACT_ATOMS: atom_id res chain seq x y z
N MET A 1 18.43 3.88 -46.27
CA MET A 1 17.84 5.25 -46.23
C MET A 1 16.58 5.26 -45.36
N LEU A 2 15.41 4.77 -45.82
CA LEU A 2 14.17 4.80 -44.99
C LEU A 2 14.20 3.82 -43.81
N ARG A 3 14.70 2.60 -44.04
CA ARG A 3 14.79 1.56 -43.01
C ARG A 3 15.63 2.01 -41.82
N ASP A 4 16.77 2.62 -42.12
CA ASP A 4 17.73 3.08 -41.10
C ASP A 4 17.18 4.27 -40.31
N ALA A 5 16.44 5.17 -40.97
CA ALA A 5 15.74 6.27 -40.29
C ALA A 5 14.64 5.78 -39.35
N ILE A 6 13.91 4.72 -39.73
CA ILE A 6 12.90 4.08 -38.86
C ILE A 6 13.56 3.40 -37.66
N ILE A 7 14.69 2.71 -37.87
CA ILE A 7 15.44 2.05 -36.80
C ILE A 7 15.99 3.09 -35.83
N ALA A 8 16.63 4.15 -36.32
CA ALA A 8 17.17 5.22 -35.49
C ALA A 8 16.07 5.93 -34.68
N ALA A 9 14.95 6.29 -35.32
CA ALA A 9 13.82 6.90 -34.62
C ALA A 9 13.21 5.96 -33.56
N TYR A 10 13.17 4.65 -33.82
CA TYR A 10 12.72 3.66 -32.84
C TYR A 10 13.69 3.56 -31.67
N GLU A 11 15.00 3.45 -31.91
CA GLU A 11 16.00 3.33 -30.84
C GLU A 11 16.08 4.60 -29.98
N GLU A 12 15.96 5.79 -30.59
CA GLU A 12 15.94 7.08 -29.89
C GLU A 12 14.67 7.24 -29.03
N ASN A 13 13.49 6.88 -29.55
CA ASN A 13 12.22 7.16 -28.88
C ASN A 13 11.72 5.99 -28.01
N CYS A 14 12.09 4.76 -28.34
CA CYS A 14 11.67 3.54 -27.64
C CYS A 14 12.83 2.95 -26.82
N SER A 15 13.43 3.76 -25.94
CA SER A 15 14.28 3.23 -24.87
C SER A 15 13.56 2.07 -24.19
N LEU A 16 14.18 0.89 -24.17
CA LEU A 16 13.68 -0.28 -23.44
C LEU A 16 13.73 0.02 -21.94
N LYS A 17 12.78 0.80 -21.46
CA LYS A 17 12.55 1.01 -20.04
C LYS A 17 12.08 -0.32 -19.51
N ARG A 18 12.99 -1.07 -18.86
CA ARG A 18 12.59 -2.15 -17.96
C ARG A 18 11.50 -1.56 -17.06
N ARG A 19 10.29 -2.12 -17.11
CA ARG A 19 9.29 -1.81 -16.08
C ARG A 19 10.01 -2.08 -14.77
N SER A 20 10.18 -1.06 -13.94
CA SER A 20 10.61 -1.31 -12.58
C SER A 20 9.61 -2.30 -12.00
N GLU A 21 10.12 -3.39 -11.42
CA GLU A 21 9.32 -4.13 -10.45
C GLU A 21 8.77 -3.08 -9.49
N SER A 22 7.44 -3.05 -9.33
CA SER A 22 6.81 -1.94 -8.62
C SER A 22 7.53 -1.77 -7.28
N ASP A 23 8.16 -0.61 -7.08
CA ASP A 23 8.98 -0.26 -5.89
C ASP A 23 8.14 -0.14 -4.60
N VAL A 24 6.94 -0.71 -4.66
CA VAL A 24 5.96 -0.73 -3.62
C VAL A 24 6.34 -1.85 -2.66
N LYS A 25 7.10 -1.52 -1.61
CA LYS A 25 7.62 -2.49 -0.62
C LYS A 25 6.56 -3.39 0.03
N TRP A 26 5.28 -3.01 0.02
CA TRP A 26 4.18 -3.82 0.54
C TRP A 26 3.58 -4.79 -0.48
N TRP A 27 3.94 -4.67 -1.76
CA TRP A 27 3.48 -5.57 -2.81
C TRP A 27 4.21 -6.91 -2.73
N ASN A 28 3.49 -8.02 -2.94
CA ASN A 28 4.08 -9.36 -2.88
C ASN A 28 3.39 -10.33 -3.85
N ALA A 29 4.01 -11.49 -4.05
CA ALA A 29 3.54 -12.52 -4.99
C ALA A 29 2.12 -13.01 -4.64
N ASP A 30 1.76 -13.09 -3.36
CA ASP A 30 0.44 -13.58 -2.94
C ASP A 30 -0.67 -12.57 -3.22
N LEU A 31 -0.40 -11.28 -3.03
CA LEU A 31 -1.30 -10.21 -3.48
C LEU A 31 -1.49 -10.23 -5.00
N GLN A 32 -0.43 -10.51 -5.75
CA GLN A 32 -0.51 -10.64 -7.20
C GLN A 32 -1.37 -11.85 -7.61
N LYS A 33 -1.25 -12.99 -6.92
CA LYS A 33 -2.12 -14.16 -7.13
C LYS A 33 -3.59 -13.84 -6.82
N LEU A 34 -3.86 -13.24 -5.66
CA LEU A 34 -5.22 -12.84 -5.26
C LEU A 34 -5.83 -11.83 -6.22
N ARG A 35 -5.06 -10.85 -6.68
CA ARG A 35 -5.49 -9.86 -7.68
C ARG A 35 -5.89 -10.53 -8.98
N ARG A 36 -5.07 -11.46 -9.49
CA ARG A 36 -5.38 -12.23 -10.71
C ARG A 36 -6.65 -13.04 -10.53
N ARG A 37 -6.75 -13.80 -9.43
CA ARG A 37 -7.94 -14.60 -9.11
C ARG A 37 -9.21 -13.75 -9.04
N ALA A 38 -9.19 -12.67 -8.27
CA ALA A 38 -10.34 -11.77 -8.13
C ALA A 38 -10.77 -11.16 -9.46
N ARG A 39 -9.81 -10.80 -10.33
CA ARG A 39 -10.12 -10.29 -11.68
C ARG A 39 -10.70 -11.37 -12.60
N CYS A 40 -10.18 -12.59 -12.57
CA CYS A 40 -10.74 -13.70 -13.34
C CYS A 40 -12.19 -14.00 -12.94
N ILE A 41 -12.47 -14.10 -11.63
CA ILE A 41 -13.82 -14.36 -11.12
C ILE A 41 -14.75 -13.20 -11.48
N LEU A 42 -14.31 -11.94 -11.29
CA LEU A 42 -15.09 -10.76 -11.66
C LEU A 42 -15.44 -10.75 -13.16
N ASN A 43 -14.49 -11.08 -14.03
CA ASN A 43 -14.74 -11.13 -15.47
C ASN A 43 -15.73 -12.24 -15.84
N ARG A 44 -15.67 -13.39 -15.15
CA ARG A 44 -16.65 -14.48 -15.33
C ARG A 44 -18.05 -14.09 -14.83
N ALA A 45 -18.13 -13.35 -13.72
CA ALA A 45 -19.39 -12.91 -13.13
C ALA A 45 -20.14 -11.89 -13.99
N LYS A 46 -19.44 -11.09 -14.80
CA LYS A 46 -20.07 -10.14 -15.75
C LYS A 46 -20.97 -10.81 -16.80
N ILE A 47 -20.82 -12.12 -17.01
CA ILE A 47 -21.53 -12.90 -18.03
C ILE A 47 -22.55 -13.86 -17.38
N LYS A 48 -22.60 -13.96 -16.04
CA LYS A 48 -23.29 -15.06 -15.31
C LYS A 48 -24.28 -14.58 -14.24
N SER A 49 -24.97 -15.56 -13.63
CA SER A 49 -26.02 -15.45 -12.62
C SER A 49 -25.61 -14.71 -11.33
N LEU A 50 -26.60 -14.45 -10.47
CA LEU A 50 -26.44 -13.81 -9.16
C LEU A 50 -25.40 -14.50 -8.27
N GLU A 51 -25.30 -15.83 -8.29
CA GLU A 51 -24.30 -16.59 -7.52
C GLU A 51 -22.86 -16.24 -7.93
N ALA A 52 -22.61 -16.09 -9.23
CA ALA A 52 -21.29 -15.67 -9.72
C ALA A 52 -20.96 -14.24 -9.29
N SER A 53 -21.96 -13.37 -9.15
CA SER A 53 -21.79 -12.02 -8.61
C SER A 53 -21.37 -12.04 -7.13
N GLU A 54 -21.99 -12.88 -6.30
CA GLU A 54 -21.61 -13.04 -4.90
C GLU A 54 -20.21 -13.64 -4.74
N GLU A 55 -19.84 -14.63 -5.55
CA GLU A 55 -18.47 -15.18 -5.59
C GLU A 55 -17.44 -14.09 -5.94
N ALA A 56 -17.75 -13.24 -6.92
CA ALA A 56 -16.88 -12.12 -7.28
C ALA A 56 -16.73 -11.10 -6.15
N LYS A 57 -17.82 -10.78 -5.43
CA LYS A 57 -17.76 -9.91 -4.25
C LYS A 57 -16.89 -10.50 -3.15
N ALA A 58 -17.01 -11.80 -2.87
CA ALA A 58 -16.20 -12.51 -1.89
C ALA A 58 -14.71 -12.47 -2.25
N ALA A 59 -14.36 -12.80 -3.50
CA ALA A 59 -12.97 -12.76 -3.98
C ALA A 59 -12.37 -11.34 -3.93
N GLN A 60 -13.15 -10.30 -4.25
CA GLN A 60 -12.71 -8.92 -4.08
C GLN A 60 -12.51 -8.54 -2.61
N LYS A 61 -13.41 -8.97 -1.73
CA LYS A 61 -13.30 -8.71 -0.28
C LYS A 61 -12.03 -9.34 0.29
N GLU A 62 -11.72 -10.57 -0.11
CA GLU A 62 -10.49 -11.26 0.26
C GLU A 62 -9.24 -10.49 -0.20
N TYR A 63 -9.18 -10.11 -1.48
CA TYR A 63 -8.08 -9.32 -2.03
C TYR A 63 -7.90 -7.98 -1.30
N ARG A 64 -9.00 -7.25 -1.02
CA ARG A 64 -8.96 -5.99 -0.26
C ARG A 64 -8.45 -6.19 1.16
N LYS A 65 -8.90 -7.26 1.84
CA LYS A 65 -8.45 -7.62 3.20
C LYS A 65 -6.95 -7.92 3.22
N ALA A 66 -6.46 -8.72 2.28
CA ALA A 66 -5.05 -9.04 2.14
C ALA A 66 -4.21 -7.78 1.84
N THR A 67 -4.68 -6.91 0.96
CA THR A 67 -4.00 -5.65 0.62
C THR A 67 -3.87 -4.74 1.85
N LYS A 68 -4.94 -4.58 2.63
CA LYS A 68 -4.90 -3.82 3.89
C LYS A 68 -3.91 -4.43 4.89
N LYS A 69 -3.86 -5.77 4.99
CA LYS A 69 -2.91 -6.48 5.87
C LYS A 69 -1.47 -6.23 5.44
N ALA A 70 -1.15 -6.38 4.15
CA ALA A 70 0.20 -6.20 3.62
C ALA A 70 0.71 -4.77 3.81
N ARG A 71 -0.12 -3.76 3.54
CA ARG A 71 0.21 -2.35 3.81
C ARG A 71 0.56 -2.12 5.28
N ARG A 72 -0.28 -2.62 6.21
CA ARG A 72 -0.02 -2.50 7.65
C ARG A 72 1.26 -3.23 8.08
N GLN A 73 1.52 -4.41 7.54
CA GLN A 73 2.72 -5.18 7.87
C GLN A 73 3.98 -4.48 7.37
N SER A 74 3.97 -3.99 6.13
CA SER A 74 5.07 -3.20 5.57
C SER A 74 5.30 -1.92 6.36
N TRP A 75 4.24 -1.25 6.81
CA TRP A 75 4.37 -0.06 7.65
C TRP A 75 5.01 -0.37 9.00
N ARG A 76 4.56 -1.45 9.68
CA ARG A 76 5.20 -1.89 10.92
C ARG A 76 6.66 -2.28 10.72
N LYS A 77 6.98 -2.97 9.62
CA LYS A 77 8.37 -3.33 9.30
C LYS A 77 9.23 -2.08 9.09
N PHE A 78 8.73 -1.12 8.30
CA PHE A 78 9.39 0.17 8.10
C PHE A 78 9.65 0.87 9.45
N LEU A 79 8.65 0.96 10.32
CA LEU A 79 8.80 1.55 11.65
C LEU A 79 9.74 0.77 12.58
N GLY A 80 9.84 -0.56 12.43
CA GLY A 80 10.79 -1.37 13.17
C GLY A 80 12.24 -1.29 12.65
N GLU A 81 12.42 -0.92 11.38
CA GLU A 81 13.75 -0.69 10.77
C GLU A 81 14.30 0.72 11.08
N LEU A 82 13.45 1.64 11.56
CA LEU A 82 13.82 2.99 11.98
C LEU A 82 14.68 2.94 13.25
N ASN A 83 15.99 2.96 13.08
CA ASN A 83 16.97 2.82 14.17
C ASN A 83 17.60 4.15 14.61
N SER A 84 17.26 5.26 13.94
CA SER A 84 17.92 6.56 14.13
C SER A 84 16.94 7.68 14.50
N ILE A 85 17.30 8.47 15.52
CA ILE A 85 16.52 9.62 15.99
C ILE A 85 16.23 10.63 14.86
N PRO A 86 17.22 11.03 14.01
CA PRO A 86 16.99 11.85 12.83
C PRO A 86 15.92 11.32 11.87
N GLU A 87 15.86 10.00 11.66
CA GLU A 87 14.90 9.38 10.75
C GLU A 87 13.48 9.47 11.30
N VAL A 88 13.31 9.23 12.61
CA VAL A 88 12.03 9.37 13.31
C VAL A 88 11.57 10.83 13.33
N ALA A 89 12.49 11.78 13.58
CA ALA A 89 12.19 13.21 13.55
C ALA A 89 11.76 13.67 12.15
N ARG A 90 12.43 13.20 11.09
CA ARG A 90 12.05 13.45 9.71
C ARG A 90 10.67 12.87 9.39
N LEU A 91 10.38 11.65 9.83
CA LEU A 91 9.07 11.02 9.66
C LEU A 91 7.97 11.83 10.36
N LYS A 92 8.18 12.23 11.61
CA LYS A 92 7.25 13.08 12.37
C LYS A 92 6.91 14.37 11.61
N ARG A 93 7.93 15.03 11.04
CA ARG A 93 7.75 16.26 10.26
C ARG A 93 6.97 16.04 8.95
N ILE A 94 7.23 14.94 8.23
CA ILE A 94 6.49 14.60 7.00
C ILE A 94 5.01 14.37 7.34
N LEU A 95 4.76 13.56 8.35
CA LEU A 95 3.42 13.25 8.83
C LEU A 95 2.68 14.53 9.28
N ALA A 96 3.36 15.45 9.96
CA ALA A 96 2.76 16.70 10.46
C ALA A 96 2.42 17.69 9.33
N LYS A 97 3.22 17.67 8.26
CA LYS A 97 3.01 18.53 7.09
C LYS A 97 1.80 18.10 6.26
N GLU A 98 1.54 16.80 6.15
CA GLU A 98 0.41 16.31 5.33
C GLU A 98 -0.94 16.35 6.05
N GLY A 99 -0.94 16.60 7.37
CA GLY A 99 -2.14 16.71 8.20
C GLY A 99 -3.00 15.43 8.19
N PRO A 100 -3.92 15.26 9.15
CA PRO A 100 -4.87 14.15 9.10
C PRO A 100 -5.88 14.43 7.98
N SER A 101 -5.59 13.98 6.75
CA SER A 101 -6.63 13.79 5.74
C SER A 101 -7.44 12.53 6.11
N GLY A 102 -8.19 12.63 7.21
CA GLY A 102 -9.20 11.66 7.63
C GLY A 102 -8.74 10.49 8.52
N THR A 103 -7.59 10.57 9.20
CA THR A 103 -7.28 9.63 10.31
C THR A 103 -8.18 9.97 11.49
N GLY A 104 -9.21 9.15 11.71
CA GLY A 104 -10.18 9.31 12.79
C GLY A 104 -9.51 9.24 14.15
N ALA A 105 -9.94 10.13 15.04
CA ALA A 105 -9.38 10.25 16.37
C ALA A 105 -9.69 9.00 17.23
N PHE A 106 -8.70 8.45 17.94
CA PHE A 106 -8.92 7.41 18.93
C PHE A 106 -9.57 8.03 20.17
N LEU A 107 -10.64 7.39 20.64
CA LEU A 107 -11.30 7.74 21.90
C LEU A 107 -10.41 7.28 23.06
N LYS A 108 -9.98 8.22 23.89
CA LYS A 108 -9.28 7.95 25.15
C LYS A 108 -10.24 7.31 26.16
N PRO A 109 -9.74 6.61 27.18
CA PRO A 109 -10.56 6.08 28.28
C PRO A 109 -11.33 7.14 29.07
N ASP A 110 -10.88 8.40 29.01
CA ASP A 110 -11.52 9.57 29.63
C ASP A 110 -12.68 10.16 28.79
N GLY A 111 -12.97 9.57 27.62
CA GLY A 111 -14.02 10.02 26.71
C GLY A 111 -13.60 11.18 25.79
N SER A 112 -12.36 11.68 25.91
CA SER A 112 -11.81 12.69 25.00
C SER A 112 -11.20 12.05 23.75
N PHE A 113 -11.10 12.83 22.67
CA PHE A 113 -10.41 12.40 21.45
C PHE A 113 -8.92 12.70 21.56
N THR A 114 -8.09 11.75 21.16
CA THR A 114 -6.64 11.98 21.01
C THR A 114 -6.38 12.99 19.89
N SER A 115 -5.50 13.95 20.17
CA SER A 115 -4.94 14.79 19.12
C SER A 115 -4.07 13.92 18.21
N TRP A 116 -4.05 14.22 16.92
CA TRP A 116 -3.22 13.52 15.93
C TRP A 116 -1.74 13.41 16.35
N GLU A 117 -1.21 14.43 17.05
CA GLU A 117 0.14 14.40 17.61
C GLU A 117 0.30 13.40 18.78
N GLU A 118 -0.72 13.28 19.63
CA GLU A 118 -0.77 12.31 20.74
C GLU A 118 -0.89 10.87 20.21
N GLU A 119 -1.66 10.66 19.14
CA GLU A 119 -1.79 9.35 18.49
C GLU A 119 -0.47 8.89 17.89
N MET A 120 0.18 9.76 17.12
CA MET A 120 1.44 9.44 16.46
C MET A 120 2.55 9.19 17.49
N THR A 121 2.60 9.98 18.56
CA THR A 121 3.56 9.76 19.65
C THR A 121 3.28 8.46 20.39
N THR A 122 2.02 8.13 20.68
CA THR A 122 1.62 6.86 21.31
C THR A 122 1.94 5.65 20.43
N LEU A 123 1.70 5.74 19.12
CA LEU A 123 2.02 4.68 18.17
C LEU A 123 3.52 4.46 18.04
N LEU A 124 4.30 5.53 17.92
CA LEU A 124 5.77 5.43 17.85
C LEU A 124 6.34 4.86 19.15
N THR A 125 5.93 5.37 20.32
CA THR A 125 6.43 4.90 21.62
C THR A 125 6.06 3.45 21.93
N ASN A 126 4.85 3.00 21.58
CA ASN A 126 4.45 1.59 21.74
C ASN A 126 5.24 0.65 20.82
N ILE A 127 5.63 1.09 19.63
CA ILE A 127 6.46 0.29 18.71
C ILE A 127 7.87 0.11 19.28
N PHE A 128 8.47 1.15 19.86
CA PHE A 128 9.80 1.05 20.48
C PHE A 128 9.82 0.29 21.81
N ARG A 129 8.68 0.13 22.50
CA ARG A 129 8.58 -0.65 23.75
C ARG A 129 8.55 -2.17 23.56
N VAL A 130 8.17 -2.67 22.38
CA VAL A 130 8.04 -4.11 22.09
C VAL A 130 9.36 -4.73 21.57
N VAL A 131 10.38 -3.91 21.29
CA VAL A 131 11.70 -4.35 20.77
C VAL A 131 12.76 -4.43 21.90
N ARG A 132 12.35 -4.71 23.14
CA ARG A 132 13.27 -4.95 24.26
C ARG A 132 13.07 -6.32 24.88
#